data_AF-A0A962UEV6-F1
#
_entry.id   AF-A0A962UEV6-F1
#
_cell.length_a   1.000
_cell.length_b   1.000
_cell.length_c   1.000
_cell.angle_alpha   90.00
_cell.angle_beta   90.00
_cell.angle_gamma   90.00
#
_symmetry.space_group_name_H-M   'P 1'
#
loop_
_entity.id
_entity.type
_entity.pdbx_description
1 polymer ?
#
loop_
_entity_poly.entity_id
_entity_poly.type
_entity_poly.pdbx_seq_one_letter_code
_entity_poly.pdbx_strand_id
1 'polypeptide(L)'
;MASYHCSVKVGGKSQASGHAAYIAREGSYAERDGYEDLEATGHGNLPLWAEGEPSRFWTAADRHERANGATYREIEIALPRELNPDQRRALVLDFIRQEIGERHAHQWAIHNPGAALAGGEQPHAHLMYSERTVDGIERGAEQYFKRYNGQHPELGGCRKDSAGTEERLLETRQRWAEVQNAHLQQHGHAARVDHRSLADQGIDRAPEQHLGGRRVQQLAPEQREALLERRAAEDELQHSQRALAPFDLSQHLHALTAAAQQREQAEQAAR
;
A
#
# COMPACT_ATOMS: atom_id res chain seq x y z
N MET A 1 -8.42 -12.84 -2.59
CA MET A 1 -9.02 -11.58 -3.07
C MET A 1 -8.00 -10.49 -2.82
N ALA A 2 -7.70 -9.71 -3.86
CA ALA A 2 -6.80 -8.57 -3.75
C ALA A 2 -7.32 -7.62 -2.67
N SER A 3 -6.48 -7.32 -1.69
CA SER A 3 -6.77 -6.35 -0.64
C SER A 3 -6.05 -5.04 -0.94
N TYR A 4 -6.67 -3.94 -0.51
CA TYR A 4 -6.09 -2.62 -0.58
C TYR A 4 -5.53 -2.22 0.79
N HIS A 5 -4.26 -1.84 0.83
CA HIS A 5 -3.66 -1.15 1.96
C HIS A 5 -2.54 -0.25 1.45
N CYS A 6 -2.52 1.00 1.92
CA CYS A 6 -1.44 1.95 1.73
C CYS A 6 -1.38 2.89 2.93
N SER A 7 -0.31 2.79 3.71
CA SER A 7 -0.04 3.68 4.84
C SER A 7 1.28 4.41 4.66
N VAL A 8 1.37 5.64 5.19
CA VAL A 8 2.57 6.47 5.13
C VAL A 8 2.98 6.85 6.53
N LYS A 9 4.25 6.63 6.87
CA LYS A 9 4.83 6.89 8.19
C LYS A 9 6.08 7.76 8.05
N VAL A 10 6.46 8.44 9.12
CA VAL A 10 7.67 9.28 9.15
C VAL A 10 8.58 8.79 10.26
N GLY A 11 9.83 8.51 9.90
CA GLY A 11 10.89 8.16 10.83
C GLY A 11 11.60 9.39 11.38
N GLY A 12 11.66 9.49 12.71
CA GLY A 12 12.41 10.53 13.40
C GLY A 12 13.93 10.31 13.38
N LYS A 13 14.68 11.19 14.03
CA LYS A 13 16.12 11.05 14.20
C LYS A 13 16.48 9.74 14.93
N SER A 14 17.53 9.06 14.49
CA SER A 14 18.03 7.80 15.06
C SER A 14 17.07 6.61 14.92
N GLN A 15 16.21 6.61 13.90
CA GLN A 15 15.27 5.52 13.61
C GLN A 15 15.53 4.86 12.26
N ALA A 16 16.32 5.47 11.37
CA ALA A 16 16.47 5.01 9.99
C ALA A 16 17.27 3.71 9.89
N SER A 17 18.46 3.68 10.47
CA SER A 17 19.38 2.53 10.38
C SER A 17 18.77 1.25 10.95
N GLY A 18 18.16 1.33 12.13
CA GLY A 18 17.49 0.19 12.76
C GLY A 18 16.30 -0.32 11.97
N HIS A 19 15.48 0.59 11.41
CA HIS A 19 14.32 0.22 10.60
C HIS A 19 14.73 -0.36 9.23
N ALA A 20 15.75 0.22 8.59
CA ALA A 20 16.33 -0.28 7.34
C ALA A 20 16.85 -1.71 7.49
N ALA A 21 17.62 -1.97 8.55
CA ALA A 21 18.09 -3.32 8.85
C ALA A 21 16.92 -4.28 9.15
N TYR A 22 15.88 -3.80 9.84
CA TYR A 22 14.69 -4.60 10.14
C TYR A 22 13.94 -5.03 8.88
N ILE A 23 13.66 -4.10 7.96
CA ILE A 23 12.92 -4.42 6.74
C ILE A 23 13.75 -5.28 5.78
N ALA A 24 15.06 -5.10 5.73
CA ALA A 24 15.94 -5.87 4.86
C ALA A 24 16.37 -7.22 5.46
N ARG A 25 15.95 -7.54 6.70
CA ARG A 25 16.42 -8.70 7.47
C ARG A 25 17.95 -8.76 7.57
N GLU A 26 18.59 -7.61 7.80
CA GLU A 26 20.04 -7.50 7.90
C GLU A 26 20.51 -7.41 9.36
N GLY A 27 21.80 -7.66 9.59
CA GLY A 27 22.40 -7.56 10.93
C GLY A 27 21.77 -8.52 11.93
N SER A 28 21.28 -8.01 13.07
CA SER A 28 20.66 -8.83 14.11
C SER A 28 19.35 -9.52 13.68
N TYR A 29 18.84 -9.22 12.49
CA TYR A 29 17.61 -9.80 11.95
C TYR A 29 17.86 -10.92 10.93
N ALA A 30 19.10 -11.13 10.48
CA ALA A 30 19.42 -12.08 9.41
C ALA A 30 19.24 -13.55 9.80
N GLU A 31 19.53 -13.89 11.06
CA GLU A 31 19.47 -15.27 11.60
C GLU A 31 18.41 -15.41 12.68
N ARG A 32 17.42 -14.50 12.70
CA ARG A 32 16.38 -14.51 13.73
C ARG A 32 15.25 -15.45 13.33
N ASP A 33 14.95 -16.43 14.18
CA ASP A 33 13.81 -17.33 13.98
C ASP A 33 12.50 -16.54 13.73
N GLY A 34 11.77 -16.93 12.69
CA GLY A 34 10.49 -16.32 12.30
C GLY A 34 10.62 -15.12 11.36
N TYR A 35 11.81 -14.85 10.83
CA TYR A 35 12.12 -13.75 9.89
C TYR A 35 12.46 -14.28 8.49
N GLU A 36 12.06 -15.51 8.17
CA GLU A 36 12.25 -16.18 6.89
C GLU A 36 11.22 -15.73 5.82
N ASP A 37 10.57 -14.58 6.04
CA ASP A 37 9.48 -14.03 5.23
C ASP A 37 9.96 -13.01 4.18
N LEU A 38 11.24 -12.70 4.11
CA LEU A 38 11.79 -11.78 3.11
C LEU A 38 11.80 -12.42 1.72
N GLU A 39 10.96 -11.89 0.84
CA GLU A 39 10.82 -12.36 -0.54
C GLU A 39 11.77 -11.64 -1.51
N ALA A 40 11.93 -10.32 -1.34
CA ALA A 40 12.81 -9.51 -2.16
C ALA A 40 13.24 -8.23 -1.43
N THR A 41 14.38 -7.67 -1.81
CA THR A 41 14.86 -6.38 -1.30
C THR A 41 15.64 -5.64 -2.40
N GLY A 42 15.75 -4.33 -2.26
CA GLY A 42 16.52 -3.50 -3.17
C GLY A 42 16.64 -2.05 -2.71
N HIS A 43 17.38 -1.26 -3.46
CA HIS A 43 17.63 0.15 -3.19
C HIS A 43 17.89 0.91 -4.47
N GLY A 44 17.86 2.25 -4.40
CA GLY A 44 18.12 3.09 -5.56
C GLY A 44 18.38 4.54 -5.19
N ASN A 45 18.94 5.29 -6.15
CA ASN A 45 19.27 6.71 -6.05
C ASN A 45 20.15 7.06 -4.84
N LEU A 46 21.01 6.13 -4.41
CA LEU A 46 21.96 6.41 -3.34
C LEU A 46 23.07 7.34 -3.85
N PRO A 47 23.55 8.29 -3.04
CA PRO A 47 24.72 9.09 -3.39
C PRO A 47 25.99 8.23 -3.43
N LEU A 48 27.01 8.66 -4.19
CA LEU A 48 28.25 7.91 -4.42
C LEU A 48 28.91 7.38 -3.13
N TRP A 49 28.87 8.16 -2.04
CA TRP A 49 29.47 7.75 -0.76
C TRP A 49 28.73 6.62 -0.02
N ALA A 50 27.54 6.23 -0.49
CA ALA A 50 26.75 5.10 -0.01
C ALA A 50 26.33 4.15 -1.15
N GLU A 51 26.99 4.23 -2.31
CA GLU A 51 26.68 3.37 -3.44
C GLU A 51 26.81 1.88 -3.06
N GLY A 52 25.79 1.09 -3.37
CA GLY A 52 25.72 -0.34 -3.02
C GLY A 52 25.52 -0.65 -1.53
N GLU A 53 25.53 0.36 -0.64
CA GLU A 53 25.47 0.16 0.81
C GLU A 53 24.39 1.06 1.47
N PRO A 54 23.09 0.69 1.40
CA PRO A 54 22.00 1.45 2.00
C PRO A 54 22.20 1.74 3.49
N SER A 55 22.82 0.80 4.22
CA SER A 55 23.13 0.95 5.65
C SER A 55 24.00 2.18 5.95
N ARG A 56 24.94 2.53 5.06
CA ARG A 56 25.76 3.74 5.17
C ARG A 56 24.92 4.99 4.98
N PHE A 57 23.99 4.97 4.03
CA PHE A 57 23.06 6.09 3.80
C PHE A 57 22.18 6.35 5.03
N TRP A 58 21.53 5.31 5.57
CA TRP A 58 20.63 5.46 6.72
C TRP A 58 21.37 5.82 8.01
N THR A 59 22.59 5.30 8.19
CA THR A 59 23.46 5.71 9.31
C THR A 59 23.83 7.19 9.20
N ALA A 60 24.15 7.68 8.00
CA ALA A 60 24.42 9.09 7.76
C ALA A 60 23.17 9.96 8.00
N ALA A 61 21.98 9.50 7.59
CA ALA A 61 20.72 10.17 7.86
C ALA A 61 20.48 10.32 9.38
N ASP A 62 20.63 9.23 10.14
CA ASP A 62 20.49 9.26 11.60
C ASP A 62 21.50 10.19 12.27
N ARG A 63 22.73 10.25 11.76
CA ARG A 63 23.80 11.08 12.32
C ARG A 63 23.60 12.57 12.02
N HIS A 64 23.35 12.90 10.75
CA HIS A 64 23.49 14.25 10.23
C HIS A 64 22.16 15.00 10.05
N GLU A 65 21.02 14.30 10.05
CA GLU A 65 19.72 14.97 10.03
C GLU A 65 19.47 15.71 11.35
N ARG A 66 18.71 16.81 11.30
CA ARG A 66 18.43 17.63 12.48
C ARG A 66 17.55 16.87 13.48
N ALA A 67 17.58 17.25 14.77
CA ALA A 67 16.81 16.58 15.82
C ALA A 67 15.31 16.44 15.50
N ASN A 68 14.68 17.49 14.96
CA ASN A 68 13.28 17.50 14.54
C ASN A 68 13.12 17.26 13.03
N GLY A 69 14.04 16.51 12.42
CA GLY A 69 14.03 16.16 11.01
C GLY A 69 13.51 14.74 10.81
N ALA A 70 12.77 14.55 9.72
CA ALA A 70 12.49 13.20 9.22
C ALA A 70 13.74 12.63 8.56
N THR A 71 14.22 11.49 9.05
CA THR A 71 15.36 10.74 8.49
C THR A 71 14.92 9.90 7.29
N TYR A 72 13.71 9.37 7.34
CA TYR A 72 13.04 8.70 6.25
C TYR A 72 11.53 8.93 6.29
N ARG A 73 10.89 8.71 5.16
CA ARG A 73 9.46 8.45 5.04
C ARG A 73 9.29 7.01 4.58
N GLU A 74 8.27 6.35 5.09
CA GLU A 74 7.95 4.97 4.75
C GLU A 74 6.57 4.90 4.12
N ILE A 75 6.46 4.16 3.02
CA ILE A 75 5.20 3.72 2.43
C ILE A 75 5.10 2.21 2.64
N GLU A 76 4.03 1.76 3.31
CA GLU A 76 3.72 0.35 3.52
C GLU A 76 2.47 -0.01 2.71
N ILE A 77 2.60 -0.99 1.82
CA ILE A 77 1.55 -1.40 0.87
C ILE A 77 1.29 -2.91 0.96
N ALA A 78 0.02 -3.32 0.92
CA ALA A 78 -0.32 -4.73 0.79
C ALA A 78 -0.25 -5.14 -0.68
N LEU A 79 0.37 -6.29 -0.98
CA LEU A 79 0.48 -6.82 -2.34
C LEU A 79 -0.61 -7.88 -2.59
N PRO A 80 -1.09 -8.02 -3.84
CA PRO A 80 -2.07 -9.04 -4.18
C PRO A 80 -1.44 -10.44 -4.14
N ARG A 81 -2.13 -11.38 -3.49
CA ARG A 81 -1.74 -12.82 -3.44
C ARG A 81 -1.91 -13.51 -4.78
N GLU A 82 -2.72 -12.93 -5.66
CA GLU A 82 -2.95 -13.39 -7.01
C GLU A 82 -1.67 -13.35 -7.86
N LEU A 83 -0.76 -12.41 -7.56
CA LEU A 83 0.51 -12.26 -8.26
C LEU A 83 1.58 -13.14 -7.63
N ASN A 84 2.42 -13.77 -8.47
CA ASN A 84 3.59 -14.52 -8.01
C ASN A 84 4.74 -13.58 -7.57
N PRO A 85 5.82 -14.10 -6.95
CA PRO A 85 6.91 -13.26 -6.44
C PRO A 85 7.54 -12.31 -7.46
N ASP A 86 7.81 -12.77 -8.68
CA ASP A 86 8.42 -11.93 -9.72
C ASP A 86 7.47 -10.80 -10.18
N GLN A 87 6.17 -11.10 -10.27
CA GLN A 87 5.13 -10.13 -10.59
C GLN A 87 4.95 -9.10 -9.46
N ARG A 88 4.99 -9.54 -8.20
CA ARG A 88 4.96 -8.66 -7.03
C ARG A 88 6.16 -7.72 -7.00
N ARG A 89 7.36 -8.23 -7.31
CA ARG A 89 8.56 -7.40 -7.46
C ARG A 89 8.40 -6.37 -8.58
N ALA A 90 7.91 -6.77 -9.76
CA ALA A 90 7.68 -5.86 -10.87
C ALA A 90 6.67 -4.75 -10.52
N LEU A 91 5.58 -5.10 -9.83
CA LEU A 91 4.58 -4.16 -9.31
C LEU A 91 5.19 -3.13 -8.35
N VAL A 92 6.00 -3.57 -7.39
CA VAL A 92 6.68 -2.67 -6.44
C VAL A 92 7.65 -1.73 -7.14
N LEU A 93 8.46 -2.23 -8.07
CA LEU A 93 9.42 -1.41 -8.82
C LEU A 93 8.73 -0.38 -9.71
N ASP A 94 7.60 -0.73 -10.33
CA ASP A 94 6.79 0.20 -11.09
C ASP A 94 6.20 1.30 -10.19
N PHE A 95 5.63 0.93 -9.05
CA PHE A 95 5.12 1.90 -8.08
C PHE A 95 6.21 2.85 -7.59
N ILE A 96 7.41 2.34 -7.24
CA ILE A 96 8.56 3.16 -6.83
C ILE A 96 8.93 4.17 -7.92
N ARG A 97 9.01 3.71 -9.17
CA ARG A 97 9.32 4.58 -10.32
C ARG A 97 8.30 5.70 -10.48
N GLN A 98 7.00 5.43 -10.31
CA GLN A 98 5.94 6.42 -10.47
C GLN A 98 5.82 7.36 -9.27
N GLU A 99 6.02 6.86 -8.05
CA GLU A 99 5.87 7.63 -6.81
C GLU A 99 7.08 8.56 -6.57
N ILE A 100 8.27 7.98 -6.51
CA ILE A 100 9.49 8.71 -6.14
C ILE A 100 10.48 8.85 -7.30
N GLY A 101 10.44 7.95 -8.29
CA GLY A 101 11.31 7.97 -9.46
C GLY A 101 12.79 8.01 -9.08
N GLU A 102 13.56 8.83 -9.78
CA GLU A 102 15.00 9.03 -9.53
C GLU A 102 15.28 10.11 -8.47
N ARG A 103 14.23 10.72 -7.90
CA ARG A 103 14.36 11.91 -7.05
C ARG A 103 14.87 11.61 -5.65
N HIS A 104 14.60 10.41 -5.13
CA HIS A 104 14.82 10.10 -3.72
C HIS A 104 15.65 8.84 -3.54
N ALA A 105 16.72 8.95 -2.75
CA ALA A 105 17.44 7.81 -2.19
C ALA A 105 16.47 6.93 -1.41
N HIS A 106 16.44 5.64 -1.71
CA HIS A 106 15.46 4.72 -1.15
C HIS A 106 15.98 3.30 -0.97
N GLN A 107 15.30 2.56 -0.11
CA GLN A 107 15.44 1.13 0.12
C GLN A 107 14.05 0.53 0.25
N TRP A 108 13.84 -0.66 -0.30
CA TRP A 108 12.57 -1.36 -0.24
C TRP A 108 12.76 -2.83 0.07
N ALA A 109 11.74 -3.44 0.66
CA ALA A 109 11.68 -4.87 0.93
C ALA A 109 10.25 -5.37 0.72
N ILE A 110 10.13 -6.60 0.24
CA ILE A 110 8.88 -7.35 0.15
C ILE A 110 8.93 -8.46 1.19
N HIS A 111 7.95 -8.47 2.08
CA HIS A 111 7.74 -9.52 3.06
C HIS A 111 6.52 -10.33 2.68
N ASN A 112 6.55 -11.63 2.94
CA ASN A 112 5.44 -12.54 2.68
C ASN A 112 5.24 -13.54 3.83
N PRO A 113 4.85 -13.06 5.03
CA PRO A 113 4.53 -13.93 6.15
C PRO A 113 3.20 -14.65 5.94
N GLY A 114 2.96 -15.70 6.72
CA GLY A 114 1.64 -16.30 6.83
C GLY A 114 0.61 -15.33 7.41
N ALA A 115 -0.56 -15.24 6.77
CA ALA A 115 -1.66 -14.40 7.20
C ALA A 115 -2.20 -14.87 8.55
N ALA A 116 -2.26 -13.95 9.52
CA ALA A 116 -2.61 -14.29 10.89
C ALA A 116 -4.05 -14.81 11.07
N LEU A 117 -4.98 -14.41 10.19
CA LEU A 117 -6.43 -14.69 10.35
C LEU A 117 -6.94 -15.80 9.42
N ALA A 118 -6.81 -15.62 8.11
CA ALA A 118 -7.43 -16.50 7.10
C ALA A 118 -6.50 -17.63 6.59
N GLY A 119 -5.28 -17.74 7.13
CA GLY A 119 -4.23 -18.55 6.52
C GLY A 119 -3.79 -18.03 5.14
N GLY A 120 -2.80 -18.72 4.56
CA GLY A 120 -2.17 -18.33 3.30
C GLY A 120 -1.17 -17.19 3.43
N GLU A 121 -0.73 -16.65 2.30
CA GLU A 121 0.30 -15.60 2.20
C GLU A 121 -0.21 -14.22 2.61
N GLN A 122 0.62 -13.33 3.16
CA GLN A 122 0.27 -11.92 3.38
C GLN A 122 1.38 -11.01 2.81
N PRO A 123 1.54 -10.98 1.49
CA PRO A 123 2.63 -10.23 0.89
C PRO A 123 2.38 -8.74 1.06
N HIS A 124 3.41 -8.01 1.48
CA HIS A 124 3.41 -6.57 1.65
C HIS A 124 4.81 -6.01 1.38
N ALA A 125 4.88 -4.73 1.01
CA ALA A 125 6.15 -4.06 0.77
C ALA A 125 6.33 -2.87 1.70
N HIS A 126 7.56 -2.70 2.15
CA HIS A 126 8.07 -1.51 2.82
C HIS A 126 8.91 -0.73 1.82
N LEU A 127 8.62 0.56 1.62
CA LEU A 127 9.44 1.49 0.86
C LEU A 127 9.88 2.62 1.78
N MET A 128 11.15 2.61 2.18
CA MET A 128 11.78 3.71 2.89
C MET A 128 12.48 4.63 1.90
N TYR A 129 12.22 5.94 1.97
CA TYR A 129 12.94 6.92 1.17
C TYR A 129 13.30 8.18 1.95
N SER A 130 14.38 8.83 1.54
CA SER A 130 14.76 10.14 2.05
C SER A 130 13.99 11.22 1.31
N GLU A 131 13.38 12.14 2.05
CA GLU A 131 12.74 13.34 1.49
C GLU A 131 13.76 14.33 0.88
N ARG A 132 15.06 14.04 0.96
CA ARG A 132 16.11 14.78 0.26
C ARG A 132 16.05 14.46 -1.23
N THR A 133 15.97 15.49 -2.08
CA THR A 133 15.89 15.32 -3.53
C THR A 133 17.28 15.34 -4.16
N VAL A 134 17.54 14.39 -5.04
CA VAL A 134 18.72 14.35 -5.89
C VAL A 134 18.65 15.48 -6.91
N ASP A 135 19.68 16.33 -6.94
CA ASP A 135 19.78 17.51 -7.82
C ASP A 135 21.03 17.49 -8.70
N GLY A 136 21.75 16.36 -8.76
CA GLY A 136 22.97 16.17 -9.55
C GLY A 136 24.23 16.80 -8.94
N ILE A 137 24.14 17.43 -7.77
CA ILE A 137 25.29 18.02 -7.09
C ILE A 137 25.86 16.98 -6.10
N GLU A 138 27.12 16.61 -6.32
CA GLU A 138 27.83 15.69 -5.42
C GLU A 138 28.08 16.34 -4.06
N ARG A 139 27.75 15.61 -3.00
CA ARG A 139 27.92 16.05 -1.60
C ARG A 139 28.39 14.88 -0.77
N GLY A 140 29.34 15.11 0.13
CA GLY A 140 29.67 14.14 1.17
C GLY A 140 28.52 13.95 2.18
N ALA A 141 28.58 12.86 2.94
CA ALA A 141 27.54 12.47 3.92
C ALA A 141 27.17 13.60 4.90
N GLU A 142 28.15 14.34 5.41
CA GLU A 142 27.91 15.44 6.34
C GLU A 142 27.18 16.62 5.72
N GLN A 143 27.42 16.89 4.43
CA GLN A 143 26.82 17.99 3.71
C GLN A 143 25.41 17.64 3.22
N TYR A 144 25.20 16.39 2.77
CA TYR A 144 23.94 15.92 2.18
C TYR A 144 22.69 16.31 2.98
N PHE A 145 22.77 16.17 4.32
CA PHE A 145 21.64 16.44 5.24
C PHE A 145 21.65 17.87 5.83
N LYS A 146 22.56 18.77 5.43
CA LYS A 146 22.52 20.17 5.85
C LYS A 146 21.28 20.87 5.32
N ARG A 147 21.02 22.09 5.82
CA ARG A 147 19.98 22.94 5.23
C ARG A 147 20.36 23.24 3.77
N TYR A 148 19.35 23.21 2.91
CA TYR A 148 19.51 23.63 1.53
C TYR A 148 19.81 25.14 1.47
N ASN A 149 20.75 25.51 0.60
CA ASN A 149 21.09 26.89 0.31
C ASN A 149 20.58 27.22 -1.10
N GLY A 150 19.55 28.07 -1.20
CA GLY A 150 18.95 28.41 -2.50
C GLY A 150 19.78 29.35 -3.36
N GLN A 151 20.71 30.11 -2.77
CA GLN A 151 21.61 31.00 -3.51
C GLN A 151 22.83 30.25 -4.05
N HIS A 152 23.35 29.30 -3.26
CA HIS A 152 24.51 28.48 -3.58
C HIS A 152 24.24 27.01 -3.22
N PRO A 153 23.48 26.26 -4.04
CA PRO A 153 23.09 24.86 -3.78
C PRO A 153 24.25 23.91 -3.47
N GLU A 154 25.43 24.18 -4.03
CA GLU A 154 26.69 23.47 -3.85
C GLU A 154 27.34 23.67 -2.47
N LEU A 155 26.96 24.73 -1.75
CA LEU A 155 27.42 25.02 -0.39
C LEU A 155 26.44 24.54 0.69
N GLY A 156 25.24 24.11 0.29
CA GLY A 156 24.18 23.59 1.16
C GLY A 156 24.03 22.08 1.09
N GLY A 157 23.09 21.55 1.87
CA GLY A 157 22.62 20.17 1.73
C GLY A 157 21.55 20.03 0.64
N CYS A 158 21.07 18.81 0.41
CA CYS A 158 20.04 18.55 -0.58
C CYS A 158 18.73 19.25 -0.21
N ARG A 159 18.00 19.76 -1.21
CA ARG A 159 16.64 20.27 -1.01
C ARG A 159 15.75 19.16 -0.44
N LYS A 160 14.80 19.55 0.41
CA LYS A 160 13.83 18.63 1.01
C LYS A 160 12.48 18.84 0.33
N ASP A 161 11.91 17.78 -0.24
CA ASP A 161 10.52 17.77 -0.70
C ASP A 161 9.61 17.48 0.51
N SER A 162 8.71 18.40 0.83
CA SER A 162 7.78 18.22 1.95
C SER A 162 6.62 17.32 1.52
N ALA A 163 6.80 16.01 1.62
CA ALA A 163 5.81 14.99 1.23
C ALA A 163 4.72 14.74 2.32
N GLY A 164 4.44 15.74 3.17
CA GLY A 164 3.59 15.57 4.36
C GLY A 164 2.16 16.11 4.27
N THR A 165 1.66 16.45 3.07
CA THR A 165 0.31 17.00 2.91
C THR A 165 -0.74 15.90 2.73
N GLU A 166 -1.99 16.21 3.08
CA GLU A 166 -3.12 15.30 2.88
C GLU A 166 -3.36 15.01 1.39
N GLU A 167 -3.25 16.03 0.53
CA GLU A 167 -3.34 15.90 -0.92
C GLU A 167 -2.34 14.87 -1.45
N ARG A 168 -1.06 14.96 -1.04
CA ARG A 168 -0.03 13.99 -1.43
C ARG A 168 -0.36 12.59 -0.96
N LEU A 169 -0.89 12.43 0.26
CA LEU A 169 -1.31 11.12 0.76
C LEU A 169 -2.44 10.53 -0.09
N LEU A 170 -3.41 11.34 -0.51
CA LEU A 170 -4.49 10.90 -1.39
C LEU A 170 -3.96 10.53 -2.78
N GLU A 171 -3.04 11.31 -3.34
CA GLU A 171 -2.36 11.00 -4.60
C GLU A 171 -1.59 9.67 -4.53
N THR A 172 -0.79 9.45 -3.47
CA THR A 172 -0.05 8.19 -3.26
C THR A 172 -1.01 7.01 -3.17
N ARG A 173 -2.12 7.14 -2.44
CA ARG A 173 -3.15 6.11 -2.29
C ARG A 173 -3.83 5.78 -3.62
N GLN A 174 -4.23 6.81 -4.36
CA GLN A 174 -4.81 6.64 -5.68
C GLN A 174 -3.82 5.94 -6.63
N ARG A 175 -2.58 6.43 -6.70
CA ARG A 175 -1.53 5.87 -7.53
C ARG A 175 -1.26 4.41 -7.20
N TRP A 176 -1.24 4.05 -5.91
CA TRP A 176 -1.08 2.66 -5.50
C TRP A 176 -2.21 1.77 -6.04
N ALA A 177 -3.48 2.18 -5.87
CA ALA A 177 -4.61 1.41 -6.40
C ALA A 177 -4.56 1.26 -7.93
N GLU A 178 -4.22 2.33 -8.66
CA GLU A 178 -4.10 2.31 -10.12
C GLU A 178 -3.02 1.33 -10.59
N VAL A 179 -1.83 1.39 -9.99
CA VAL A 179 -0.70 0.53 -10.31
C VAL A 179 -1.00 -0.93 -9.94
N GLN A 180 -1.57 -1.18 -8.75
CA GLN A 180 -2.00 -2.52 -8.34
C GLN A 180 -3.02 -3.12 -9.31
N ASN A 181 -4.04 -2.34 -9.71
CA ASN A 181 -5.07 -2.77 -10.65
C ASN A 181 -4.52 -3.04 -12.06
N ALA A 182 -3.59 -2.22 -12.53
CA ALA A 182 -2.94 -2.41 -13.83
C ALA A 182 -2.17 -3.73 -13.90
N HIS A 183 -1.39 -4.06 -12.86
CA HIS A 183 -0.65 -5.34 -12.80
C HIS A 183 -1.59 -6.54 -12.66
N LEU A 184 -2.64 -6.44 -11.84
CA LEU A 184 -3.67 -7.48 -11.75
C LEU A 184 -4.31 -7.74 -13.13
N GLN A 185 -4.66 -6.68 -13.86
CA GLN A 185 -5.22 -6.78 -15.21
C GLN A 185 -4.22 -7.41 -16.20
N GLN A 186 -2.98 -6.95 -16.19
CA GLN A 186 -1.91 -7.42 -17.07
C GLN A 186 -1.69 -8.93 -16.93
N HIS A 187 -1.84 -9.46 -15.73
CA HIS A 187 -1.68 -10.88 -15.43
C HIS A 187 -2.98 -11.69 -15.46
N GLY A 188 -4.07 -11.11 -16.00
CA GLY A 188 -5.32 -11.82 -16.28
C GLY A 188 -6.21 -12.04 -15.05
N HIS A 189 -5.95 -11.34 -13.94
CA HIS A 189 -6.79 -11.42 -12.75
C HIS A 189 -8.00 -10.50 -12.88
N ALA A 190 -9.18 -10.98 -12.48
CA ALA A 190 -10.40 -10.17 -12.44
C ALA A 190 -10.48 -9.27 -11.19
N ALA A 191 -9.70 -9.58 -10.14
CA ALA A 191 -9.70 -8.85 -8.88
C ALA A 191 -9.28 -7.38 -9.08
N ARG A 192 -9.95 -6.45 -8.41
CA ARG A 192 -9.64 -5.02 -8.41
C ARG A 192 -9.79 -4.43 -7.00
N VAL A 193 -9.01 -3.39 -6.74
CA VAL A 193 -9.01 -2.62 -5.50
C VAL A 193 -9.48 -1.19 -5.75
N ASP A 194 -9.94 -0.53 -4.69
CA ASP A 194 -10.30 0.89 -4.71
C ASP A 194 -9.70 1.57 -3.47
N HIS A 195 -9.07 2.73 -3.66
CA HIS A 195 -8.41 3.49 -2.61
C HIS A 195 -9.37 4.34 -1.78
N ARG A 196 -10.56 4.62 -2.33
CA ARG A 196 -11.58 5.47 -1.72
C ARG A 196 -12.20 4.79 -0.51
N SER A 197 -12.78 5.56 0.40
CA SER A 197 -13.53 4.97 1.52
C SER A 197 -14.74 4.18 1.00
N LEU A 198 -15.28 3.26 1.82
CA LEU A 198 -16.51 2.54 1.47
C LEU A 198 -17.66 3.52 1.19
N ALA A 199 -17.75 4.61 1.95
CA ALA A 199 -18.74 5.66 1.75
C ALA A 199 -18.59 6.35 0.39
N ASP A 200 -17.36 6.70 0.00
CA ASP A 200 -17.07 7.32 -1.31
C ASP A 200 -17.28 6.35 -2.50
N GLN A 201 -17.28 5.05 -2.23
CA GLN A 201 -17.66 4.00 -3.19
C GLN A 201 -19.17 3.78 -3.25
N GLY A 202 -19.95 4.42 -2.37
CA GLY A 202 -21.39 4.19 -2.23
C GLY A 202 -21.74 2.85 -1.56
N ILE A 203 -20.80 2.25 -0.84
CA ILE A 203 -21.01 0.98 -0.12
C ILE A 203 -21.45 1.30 1.31
N ASP A 204 -22.71 0.98 1.60
CA ASP A 204 -23.31 1.16 2.93
C ASP A 204 -22.97 -0.01 3.86
N ARG A 205 -21.70 -0.08 4.30
CA ARG A 205 -21.27 -0.93 5.41
C ARG A 205 -20.19 -0.25 6.24
N ALA A 206 -20.10 -0.62 7.52
CA ALA A 206 -19.04 -0.15 8.38
C ALA A 206 -17.67 -0.72 7.95
N PRO A 207 -16.60 0.09 7.89
CA PRO A 207 -15.26 -0.42 7.62
C PRO A 207 -14.79 -1.32 8.76
N GLU A 208 -14.08 -2.40 8.42
CA GLU A 208 -13.46 -3.24 9.44
C GLU A 208 -12.35 -2.49 10.19
N GLN A 209 -12.20 -2.79 11.49
CA GLN A 209 -11.05 -2.33 12.25
C GLN A 209 -9.82 -3.19 11.93
N HIS A 210 -8.69 -2.54 11.62
CA HIS A 210 -7.41 -3.25 11.49
C HIS A 210 -6.97 -3.80 12.86
N LEU A 211 -6.94 -5.14 12.98
CA LEU A 211 -6.60 -5.81 14.23
C LEU A 211 -5.08 -5.91 14.44
N GLY A 212 -4.29 -6.02 13.36
CA GLY A 212 -2.86 -6.30 13.42
C GLY A 212 -2.55 -7.75 13.84
N GLY A 213 -1.38 -8.27 13.44
CA GLY A 213 -1.01 -9.68 13.63
C GLY A 213 -1.07 -10.14 15.10
N ARG A 214 -0.55 -9.33 16.03
CA ARG A 214 -0.55 -9.65 17.47
C ARG A 214 -1.96 -9.83 18.02
N ARG A 215 -2.89 -8.92 17.71
CA ARG A 215 -4.26 -8.99 18.23
C ARG A 215 -4.99 -10.20 17.68
N VAL A 216 -4.80 -10.51 16.40
CA VAL A 216 -5.36 -11.71 15.78
C VAL A 216 -4.88 -12.98 16.49
N GLN A 217 -3.58 -13.05 16.82
CA GLN A 217 -3.01 -14.17 17.59
C GLN A 217 -3.60 -14.31 19.01
N GLN A 218 -4.11 -13.22 19.59
CA GLN A 218 -4.75 -13.23 20.92
C GLN A 218 -6.25 -13.58 20.88
N LEU A 219 -6.87 -13.60 19.69
CA LEU A 219 -8.27 -14.01 19.56
C LEU A 219 -8.43 -15.51 19.82
N ALA A 220 -9.54 -15.87 20.48
CA ALA A 220 -9.98 -17.25 20.61
C ALA A 220 -10.36 -17.82 19.22
N PRO A 221 -10.24 -19.14 19.00
CA PRO A 221 -10.57 -19.76 17.71
C PRO A 221 -11.96 -19.40 17.20
N GLU A 222 -12.97 -19.38 18.07
CA GLU A 222 -14.37 -19.08 17.74
C GLU A 222 -14.53 -17.63 17.27
N GLN A 223 -13.74 -16.71 17.85
CA GLN A 223 -13.73 -15.31 17.42
C GLN A 223 -13.09 -15.14 16.03
N ARG A 224 -12.07 -15.95 15.71
CA ARG A 224 -11.44 -15.94 14.38
C ARG A 224 -12.39 -16.50 13.33
N GLU A 225 -13.06 -17.61 13.65
CA GLU A 225 -14.06 -18.23 12.79
C GLU A 225 -15.22 -17.26 12.50
N ALA A 226 -15.80 -16.65 13.53
CA ALA A 226 -16.87 -15.66 13.35
C ALA A 226 -16.45 -14.45 12.49
N LEU A 227 -15.19 -14.00 12.59
CA LEU A 227 -14.67 -12.93 11.73
C LEU A 227 -14.53 -13.37 10.27
N LEU A 228 -14.09 -14.62 10.03
CA LEU A 228 -13.98 -15.18 8.69
C LEU A 228 -15.34 -15.40 8.04
N GLU A 229 -16.31 -15.93 8.80
CA GLU A 229 -17.69 -16.10 8.36
C GLU A 229 -18.34 -14.77 7.98
N ARG A 230 -18.16 -13.73 8.83
CA ARG A 230 -18.66 -12.39 8.53
C ARG A 230 -18.08 -11.86 7.21
N ARG A 231 -16.78 -11.99 6.99
CA ARG A 231 -16.11 -11.55 5.75
C ARG A 231 -16.64 -12.28 4.53
N ALA A 232 -16.81 -13.60 4.62
CA ALA A 232 -17.36 -14.40 3.53
C ALA A 232 -18.79 -13.95 3.17
N ALA A 233 -19.64 -13.72 4.18
CA ALA A 233 -21.01 -13.25 3.96
C ALA A 233 -21.05 -11.84 3.34
N GLU A 234 -20.17 -10.93 3.78
CA GLU A 234 -20.06 -9.58 3.22
C GLU A 234 -19.58 -9.60 1.75
N ASP A 235 -18.60 -10.46 1.43
CA ASP A 235 -18.10 -10.63 0.07
C ASP A 235 -19.18 -11.23 -0.86
N GLU A 236 -19.94 -12.21 -0.39
CA GLU A 236 -21.06 -12.83 -1.13
C GLU A 236 -22.19 -11.82 -1.38
N LEU A 237 -22.55 -11.01 -0.38
CA LEU A 237 -23.52 -9.94 -0.53
C LEU A 237 -23.06 -8.92 -1.56
N GLN A 238 -21.81 -8.47 -1.49
CA GLN A 238 -21.27 -7.49 -2.44
C GLN A 238 -21.20 -8.07 -3.86
N HIS A 239 -20.83 -9.34 -4.01
CA HIS A 239 -20.84 -10.02 -5.30
C HIS A 239 -22.25 -10.09 -5.89
N SER A 240 -23.23 -10.48 -5.08
CA SER A 240 -24.64 -10.56 -5.47
C SER A 240 -25.19 -9.20 -5.90
N GLN A 241 -24.89 -8.14 -5.14
CA GLN A 241 -25.28 -6.77 -5.48
C GLN A 241 -24.67 -6.31 -6.81
N ARG A 242 -23.38 -6.60 -7.05
CA ARG A 242 -22.71 -6.27 -8.32
C ARG A 242 -23.29 -7.06 -9.50
N ALA A 243 -23.62 -8.34 -9.31
CA ALA A 243 -24.24 -9.16 -10.35
C ALA A 243 -25.65 -8.67 -10.71
N LEU A 244 -26.38 -8.12 -9.75
CA LEU A 244 -27.72 -7.56 -9.94
C LEU A 244 -27.72 -6.11 -10.45
N ALA A 245 -26.65 -5.34 -10.23
CA ALA A 245 -26.57 -3.93 -10.61
C ALA A 245 -26.88 -3.59 -12.09
N PRO A 246 -26.51 -4.42 -13.09
CA PRO A 246 -26.89 -4.18 -14.49
C PRO A 246 -28.39 -4.34 -14.77
N PHE A 247 -29.11 -5.04 -13.89
CA PHE A 247 -30.54 -5.20 -13.98
C PHE A 247 -31.21 -4.05 -13.25
N ASP A 248 -31.86 -3.15 -14.00
CA ASP A 248 -32.82 -2.22 -13.39
C ASP A 248 -34.05 -3.02 -12.95
N LEU A 249 -33.91 -3.68 -11.79
CA LEU A 249 -34.95 -4.48 -11.16
C LEU A 249 -36.20 -3.65 -10.91
N SER A 250 -36.07 -2.34 -10.67
CA SER A 250 -37.21 -1.44 -10.48
C SER A 250 -37.98 -1.27 -11.78
N GLN A 251 -37.32 -0.95 -12.90
CA GLN A 251 -37.99 -0.88 -14.20
C GLN A 251 -38.57 -2.23 -14.61
N HIS A 252 -37.87 -3.32 -14.35
CA HIS A 252 -38.34 -4.66 -14.70
C HIS A 252 -39.58 -5.05 -13.87
N LEU A 253 -39.57 -4.79 -12.56
CA LEU A 253 -40.74 -4.97 -11.70
C LEU A 253 -41.89 -4.07 -12.12
N HIS A 254 -41.64 -2.79 -12.43
CA HIS A 254 -42.68 -1.88 -12.93
C HIS A 254 -43.30 -2.39 -14.24
N ALA A 255 -42.49 -2.85 -15.18
CA ALA A 255 -42.95 -3.41 -16.45
C ALA A 255 -43.79 -4.69 -16.24
N LEU A 256 -43.34 -5.61 -15.38
CA LEU A 256 -44.09 -6.82 -15.04
C LEU A 256 -45.41 -6.49 -14.34
N THR A 257 -45.41 -5.53 -13.41
CA THR A 257 -46.61 -5.10 -12.68
C THR A 257 -47.62 -4.45 -13.63
N ALA A 258 -47.15 -3.57 -14.52
CA ALA A 258 -48.00 -2.94 -15.53
C ALA A 258 -48.60 -3.95 -16.50
N ALA A 259 -47.80 -4.94 -16.95
CA ALA A 259 -48.28 -6.01 -17.83
C ALA A 259 -49.33 -6.90 -17.14
N ALA A 260 -49.18 -7.19 -15.85
CA ALA A 260 -50.17 -7.93 -15.07
C ALA A 260 -51.49 -7.14 -14.95
N GLN A 261 -51.42 -5.85 -14.63
CA GLN A 261 -52.60 -4.98 -14.54
C GLN A 261 -53.34 -4.84 -15.87
N GLN A 262 -52.61 -4.74 -16.99
CA GLN A 262 -53.23 -4.70 -18.32
C GLN A 262 -53.96 -6.00 -18.67
N ARG A 263 -53.41 -7.17 -18.31
CA ARG A 263 -54.08 -8.46 -18.51
C ARG A 263 -55.36 -8.55 -17.69
N GLU A 264 -55.29 -8.15 -16.43
CA GLU A 264 -56.44 -8.18 -15.53
C GLU A 264 -57.56 -7.24 -16.01
N GLN A 265 -57.21 -6.04 -16.49
CA GLN A 265 -58.16 -5.11 -17.11
C GLN A 265 -58.78 -5.67 -18.40
N ALA A 266 -57.99 -6.32 -19.25
CA ALA A 266 -58.48 -6.95 -20.48
C ALA A 266 -59.43 -8.13 -20.17
N GLU A 267 -59.14 -8.94 -19.16
CA GLU A 267 -60.00 -10.02 -18.71
C GLU A 267 -61.31 -9.52 -18.08
N GLN A 268 -61.27 -8.42 -17.34
CA GLN A 268 -62.47 -7.77 -16.78
C GLN A 268 -63.34 -7.15 -17.87
N ALA A 269 -62.75 -6.54 -18.90
CA ALA A 269 -63.48 -5.96 -20.03
C ALA A 269 -64.09 -7.01 -20.98
N ALA A 270 -63.62 -8.26 -20.92
CA ALA A 270 -64.11 -9.38 -21.72
C ALA A 270 -65.25 -10.18 -21.06
N ARG A 271 -65.65 -9.82 -19.82
CA ARG A 271 -66.80 -10.39 -19.09
C ARG A 271 -68.01 -9.48 -19.19
#